data_AF-A0A7S0VWZ8-F1
#
_entry.id   AF-A0A7S0VWZ8-F1
#
_cell.length_a   1.000
_cell.length_b   1.000
_cell.length_c   1.000
_cell.angle_alpha   90.00
_cell.angle_beta   90.00
_cell.angle_gamma   90.00
#
_symmetry.space_group_name_H-M   'P 1'
#
loop_
_entity.id
_entity.type
_entity.pdbx_description
1 polymer ?
#
loop_
_entity_poly.entity_id
_entity_poly.type
_entity_poly.pdbx_seq_one_letter_code
_entity_poly.pdbx_strand_id
1 'polypeptide(L)'
;RASSTLGGDGGRGADDGTESEEDPEEGASADEEEEGDEKGQVDVPSAGPAGPAAANPAPFAPPAGLLGVGLPSSSQLFGMGGAVKLRCTYDKCPRPTESASFYPIDRNTVGGNRDWNPLEGAILCQTCYAMYRDTGTLERNDDGGPSSVTPSSSSGRCMYAGCNRPTESLHFYQIDEMTKGGGKDWKCLEGCVLCKACYSRYRDRGTLERSFYNNKRFQETHRSCSNDSCDRPNESVCFVRVDASHTGGGRDWSPLVEKLLCWRCFTRYKQHGSLEPTEAEKAKAAADKAEAAAEPKKAERCEFEGCDKPDVGKFHLVDAYTQAGGRDWSSLAGSTLCDACYQRFKLRGRLDRTKKGGGLEE
;
A
#
# COMPACT_ATOMS: atom_id res chain seq x y z
N ARG A 1 24.26 -71.94 8.05
CA ARG A 1 23.39 -71.43 9.13
C ARG A 1 22.07 -71.05 8.49
N ALA A 2 21.00 -71.64 9.01
CA ALA A 2 19.69 -71.73 8.39
C ALA A 2 18.82 -70.49 8.62
N SER A 3 17.69 -70.51 7.90
CA SER A 3 16.38 -69.94 8.24
C SER A 3 16.08 -68.55 7.69
N SER A 4 14.87 -68.21 7.26
CA SER A 4 13.67 -68.97 6.85
C SER A 4 12.68 -67.94 6.28
N THR A 5 11.83 -68.44 5.42
CA THR A 5 10.57 -67.95 4.83
C THR A 5 9.54 -67.27 5.75
N LEU A 6 8.53 -66.70 5.07
CA LEU A 6 7.12 -66.39 5.42
C LEU A 6 6.85 -64.86 5.46
N GLY A 7 5.92 -64.27 4.69
CA GLY A 7 4.63 -64.76 4.21
C GLY A 7 3.54 -64.25 5.16
N GLY A 8 2.75 -63.25 4.76
CA GLY A 8 1.73 -62.63 5.61
C GLY A 8 0.74 -61.80 4.80
N ASP A 9 -0.30 -62.49 4.34
CA ASP A 9 -1.55 -61.99 3.77
C ASP A 9 -2.55 -61.69 4.91
N GLY A 10 -3.57 -60.86 4.65
CA GLY A 10 -4.67 -60.57 5.57
C GLY A 10 -4.85 -59.08 5.84
N GLY A 11 -6.06 -58.51 5.85
CA GLY A 11 -7.39 -59.07 5.76
C GLY A 11 -8.39 -57.92 5.90
N ARG A 12 -9.57 -58.12 5.31
CA ARG A 12 -10.73 -57.22 5.34
C ARG A 12 -11.22 -57.00 6.78
N GLY A 13 -11.71 -55.79 7.06
CA GLY A 13 -12.58 -55.49 8.19
C GLY A 13 -13.67 -54.53 7.71
N ALA A 14 -14.90 -54.99 7.75
CA ALA A 14 -16.14 -54.26 7.52
C ALA A 14 -16.98 -54.43 8.79
N ASP A 15 -17.44 -53.31 9.32
CA ASP A 15 -18.32 -53.15 10.47
C ASP A 15 -18.89 -51.73 10.29
N ASP A 16 -20.14 -51.49 9.88
CA ASP A 16 -21.47 -51.98 10.32
C ASP A 16 -21.71 -51.69 11.81
N GLY A 17 -22.44 -50.61 12.06
CA GLY A 17 -22.76 -50.08 13.37
C GLY A 17 -24.03 -49.22 13.28
N THR A 18 -25.14 -49.91 13.47
CA THR A 18 -26.55 -49.50 13.54
C THR A 18 -26.87 -48.57 14.71
N GLU A 19 -27.89 -47.73 14.49
CA GLU A 19 -29.00 -47.34 15.39
C GLU A 19 -28.71 -46.84 16.81
N SER A 20 -29.25 -45.66 17.14
CA SER A 20 -30.17 -45.47 18.29
C SER A 20 -30.84 -44.09 18.18
N GLU A 21 -32.14 -44.11 17.90
CA GLU A 21 -33.12 -43.10 18.29
C GLU A 21 -33.08 -42.90 19.81
N GLU A 22 -33.15 -41.66 20.33
CA GLU A 22 -33.86 -41.27 21.57
C GLU A 22 -34.16 -39.75 21.53
N ASP A 23 -35.42 -39.40 21.25
CA ASP A 23 -36.10 -38.20 21.78
C ASP A 23 -36.27 -38.40 23.30
N PRO A 24 -36.23 -37.34 24.14
CA PRO A 24 -37.52 -36.79 24.60
C PRO A 24 -37.58 -35.30 25.00
N GLU A 25 -38.82 -34.82 24.90
CA GLU A 25 -39.58 -33.99 25.85
C GLU A 25 -39.30 -32.48 26.05
N GLU A 26 -40.32 -31.73 25.62
CA GLU A 26 -41.11 -30.78 26.41
C GLU A 26 -40.44 -30.01 27.57
N GLY A 27 -40.28 -28.71 27.37
CA GLY A 27 -40.09 -27.71 28.42
C GLY A 27 -40.97 -26.50 28.14
N ALA A 28 -42.06 -26.38 28.91
CA ALA A 28 -43.06 -25.32 28.83
C ALA A 28 -42.63 -24.00 29.51
N SER A 29 -43.37 -22.95 29.12
CA SER A 29 -43.83 -21.77 29.89
C SER A 29 -42.85 -20.67 30.30
N ALA A 30 -43.19 -19.45 29.85
CA ALA A 30 -43.46 -18.22 30.63
C ALA A 30 -43.13 -17.01 29.72
N ASP A 31 -44.12 -16.30 29.20
CA ASP A 31 -44.69 -15.08 29.78
C ASP A 31 -43.62 -13.98 29.98
N GLU A 32 -43.68 -12.91 29.19
CA GLU A 32 -44.13 -11.60 29.71
C GLU A 32 -44.16 -10.54 28.58
N GLU A 33 -45.21 -9.73 28.68
CA GLU A 33 -45.57 -8.59 27.85
C GLU A 33 -44.60 -7.42 28.09
N GLU A 34 -44.32 -6.61 27.07
CA GLU A 34 -44.32 -5.16 27.26
C GLU A 34 -44.61 -4.42 25.96
N GLU A 35 -45.78 -3.79 25.92
CA GLU A 35 -46.14 -2.72 25.00
C GLU A 35 -45.29 -1.48 25.27
N GLY A 36 -44.84 -0.82 24.21
CA GLY A 36 -44.26 0.52 24.34
C GLY A 36 -43.70 1.06 23.03
N ASP A 37 -44.55 1.46 22.08
CA ASP A 37 -44.11 2.27 20.95
C ASP A 37 -44.85 3.62 20.94
N GLU A 38 -44.16 4.59 21.52
CA GLU A 38 -44.52 6.00 21.65
C GLU A 38 -44.34 6.69 20.29
N LYS A 39 -45.46 7.10 19.69
CA LYS A 39 -45.49 7.97 18.50
C LYS A 39 -45.00 9.38 18.85
N GLY A 40 -43.70 9.61 18.70
CA GLY A 40 -43.09 10.95 18.70
C GLY A 40 -43.00 11.52 17.28
N GLN A 41 -44.12 12.05 16.77
CA GLN A 41 -44.15 12.83 15.52
C GLN A 41 -43.70 14.27 15.82
N VAL A 42 -42.47 14.62 15.41
CA VAL A 42 -41.96 15.99 15.48
C VAL A 42 -42.13 16.68 14.12
N ASP A 43 -43.06 17.62 14.09
CA ASP A 43 -43.22 18.62 13.05
C ASP A 43 -41.96 19.48 12.91
N VAL A 44 -41.39 19.54 11.70
CA VAL A 44 -40.40 20.55 11.32
C VAL A 44 -41.01 21.40 10.20
N PRO A 45 -41.40 22.65 10.48
CA PRO A 45 -41.63 23.63 9.43
C PRO A 45 -40.50 24.66 9.35
N SER A 46 -39.90 24.67 8.17
CA SER A 46 -39.89 25.84 7.27
C SER A 46 -38.88 26.98 7.48
N ALA A 47 -38.09 27.14 6.40
CA ALA A 47 -37.75 28.39 5.73
C ALA A 47 -36.92 29.45 6.48
N GLY A 48 -35.60 29.41 6.27
CA GLY A 48 -34.73 30.59 6.34
C GLY A 48 -34.65 31.29 4.97
N PRO A 49 -34.78 32.63 4.89
CA PRO A 49 -34.80 33.35 3.62
C PRO A 49 -33.40 33.51 2.99
N ALA A 50 -33.43 33.56 1.66
CA ALA A 50 -32.31 33.78 0.76
C ALA A 50 -31.49 35.04 1.09
N GLY A 51 -30.17 34.90 1.15
CA GLY A 51 -29.24 36.02 1.13
C GLY A 51 -29.17 36.65 -0.27
N PRO A 52 -29.11 37.99 -0.39
CA PRO A 52 -29.03 38.64 -1.68
C PRO A 52 -27.66 38.45 -2.36
N ALA A 53 -27.77 38.37 -3.67
CA ALA A 53 -26.75 38.08 -4.65
C ALA A 53 -25.60 39.10 -4.69
N ALA A 54 -24.44 38.58 -5.09
CA ALA A 54 -23.25 39.31 -5.48
C ALA A 54 -23.57 40.43 -6.47
N ALA A 55 -23.20 41.67 -6.11
CA ALA A 55 -23.07 42.76 -7.05
C ALA A 55 -21.73 42.61 -7.80
N ASN A 56 -21.80 42.42 -9.11
CA ASN A 56 -20.67 42.59 -10.02
C ASN A 56 -20.27 44.07 -10.08
N PRO A 57 -19.02 44.47 -9.76
CA PRO A 57 -18.51 45.75 -10.22
C PRO A 57 -18.04 45.65 -11.68
N ALA A 58 -18.49 46.61 -12.47
CA ALA A 58 -18.13 46.84 -13.86
C ALA A 58 -16.60 46.99 -14.08
N PRO A 59 -16.09 46.73 -15.29
CA PRO A 59 -14.67 46.82 -15.60
C PRO A 59 -14.19 48.29 -15.60
N PHE A 60 -13.33 48.63 -14.63
CA PHE A 60 -12.52 49.84 -14.69
C PHE A 60 -11.41 49.67 -15.73
N ALA A 61 -11.41 50.56 -16.73
CA ALA A 61 -10.31 50.73 -17.65
C ALA A 61 -9.05 51.20 -16.89
N PRO A 62 -7.86 50.65 -17.17
CA PRO A 62 -6.64 51.14 -16.55
C PRO A 62 -6.18 52.46 -17.20
N PRO A 63 -5.63 53.40 -16.41
CA PRO A 63 -5.02 54.60 -16.94
C PRO A 63 -3.76 54.25 -17.73
N ALA A 64 -3.66 54.82 -18.93
CA ALA A 64 -2.45 54.81 -19.73
C ALA A 64 -1.35 55.61 -19.02
N GLY A 65 -0.16 55.01 -18.95
CA GLY A 65 1.08 55.73 -18.69
C GLY A 65 1.75 55.34 -17.40
N LEU A 66 2.64 54.34 -17.48
CA LEU A 66 3.89 54.31 -16.73
C LEU A 66 4.89 53.44 -17.51
N LEU A 67 6.12 53.95 -17.56
CA LEU A 67 7.18 53.59 -18.48
C LEU A 67 7.63 52.13 -18.34
N GLY A 68 7.68 51.43 -19.47
CA GLY A 68 8.13 50.05 -19.56
C GLY A 68 9.64 49.91 -19.34
N VAL A 69 10.01 49.20 -18.28
CA VAL A 69 11.22 48.38 -18.27
C VAL A 69 10.83 47.04 -18.90
N GLY A 70 11.10 46.90 -20.19
CA GLY A 70 10.84 45.67 -20.94
C GLY A 70 11.69 44.52 -20.40
N LEU A 71 11.04 43.53 -19.79
CA LEU A 71 11.62 42.21 -19.63
C LEU A 71 11.79 41.58 -21.01
N PRO A 72 12.99 41.05 -21.35
CA PRO A 72 13.20 40.43 -22.64
C PRO A 72 12.29 39.22 -22.79
N SER A 73 11.50 39.24 -23.86
CA SER A 73 10.66 38.12 -24.30
C SER A 73 11.53 36.87 -24.53
N SER A 74 11.10 35.71 -24.01
CA SER A 74 11.79 34.42 -23.98
C SER A 74 12.20 33.82 -25.35
N SER A 75 12.02 34.55 -26.45
CA SER A 75 12.24 34.06 -27.81
C SER A 75 13.42 34.71 -28.55
N GLN A 76 14.15 35.67 -27.96
CA GLN A 76 15.26 36.38 -28.64
C GLN A 76 16.68 36.09 -28.12
N LEU A 77 16.87 35.13 -27.21
CA LEU A 77 18.19 34.80 -26.62
C LEU A 77 18.85 33.53 -27.20
N PHE A 78 18.67 33.25 -28.50
CA PHE A 78 19.37 32.15 -29.19
C PHE A 78 20.50 32.67 -30.08
N GLY A 79 21.47 33.37 -29.48
CA GLY A 79 22.63 33.92 -30.21
C GLY A 79 24.00 33.77 -29.54
N MET A 80 24.08 33.40 -28.26
CA MET A 80 25.35 33.19 -27.57
C MET A 80 25.26 31.97 -26.65
N GLY A 81 25.97 30.90 -27.01
CA GLY A 81 25.95 29.58 -26.36
C GLY A 81 26.62 29.53 -24.97
N GLY A 82 26.39 30.53 -24.13
CA GLY A 82 26.70 30.46 -22.70
C GLY A 82 25.47 29.94 -21.95
N ALA A 83 25.58 28.79 -21.31
CA ALA A 83 24.54 28.32 -20.40
C ALA A 83 24.34 29.39 -19.30
N VAL A 84 23.23 30.13 -19.37
CA VAL A 84 22.89 31.12 -18.35
C VAL A 84 22.66 30.36 -17.05
N LYS A 85 23.56 30.54 -16.09
CA LYS A 85 23.40 29.96 -14.75
C LYS A 85 22.22 30.65 -14.07
N LEU A 86 21.09 29.96 -14.02
CA LEU A 86 19.94 30.39 -13.24
C LEU A 86 20.33 30.48 -11.77
N ARG A 87 19.85 31.52 -11.08
CA ARG A 87 20.02 31.73 -9.64
C ARG A 87 18.68 31.95 -8.97
N CYS A 88 18.57 31.52 -7.72
CA CYS A 88 17.46 31.88 -6.85
C CYS A 88 17.47 33.39 -6.64
N THR A 89 16.31 34.01 -6.83
CA THR A 89 16.06 35.44 -6.65
C THR A 89 15.74 35.82 -5.22
N TYR A 90 15.45 34.85 -4.35
CA TYR A 90 15.20 35.11 -2.94
C TYR A 90 16.51 35.48 -2.21
N ASP A 91 16.58 36.71 -1.69
CA ASP A 91 17.81 37.28 -1.12
C ASP A 91 18.38 36.51 0.07
N LYS A 92 17.51 35.91 0.92
CA LYS A 92 17.94 35.08 2.05
C LYS A 92 18.16 33.59 1.68
N CYS A 93 18.30 33.26 0.39
CA CYS A 93 18.62 31.89 -0.01
C CYS A 93 20.10 31.58 0.29
N PRO A 94 20.44 30.54 1.09
CA PRO A 94 21.83 30.25 1.45
C PRO A 94 22.64 29.68 0.28
N ARG A 95 21.96 29.16 -0.75
CA ARG A 95 22.55 28.47 -1.89
C ARG A 95 21.82 28.86 -3.17
N PRO A 96 21.96 30.12 -3.62
CA PRO A 96 21.18 30.62 -4.74
C PRO A 96 21.55 29.95 -6.06
N THR A 97 22.73 29.34 -6.19
CA THR A 97 23.22 28.77 -7.46
C THR A 97 23.39 27.24 -7.46
N GLU A 98 23.23 26.57 -6.30
CA GLU A 98 23.55 25.13 -6.17
C GLU A 98 22.35 24.20 -6.36
N SER A 99 21.22 24.71 -6.85
CA SER A 99 20.02 23.88 -7.01
C SER A 99 20.05 23.08 -8.31
N ALA A 100 19.59 21.83 -8.26
CA ALA A 100 19.41 21.00 -9.44
C ALA A 100 18.25 21.51 -10.33
N SER A 101 17.27 22.21 -9.75
CA SER A 101 16.14 22.76 -10.46
C SER A 101 15.77 24.16 -9.95
N PHE A 102 15.34 25.00 -10.89
CA PHE A 102 14.88 26.35 -10.65
C PHE A 102 13.47 26.50 -11.21
N TYR A 103 12.60 27.14 -10.45
CA TYR A 103 11.19 27.30 -10.74
C TYR A 103 10.90 28.79 -10.96
N PRO A 104 10.67 29.23 -12.21
CA PRO A 104 10.13 30.57 -12.44
C PRO A 104 8.70 30.63 -11.90
N ILE A 105 8.39 31.67 -11.16
CA ILE A 105 7.05 31.92 -10.64
C ILE A 105 6.37 32.91 -11.56
N ASP A 106 5.25 32.49 -12.13
CA ASP A 106 4.40 33.29 -13.02
C ASP A 106 2.97 33.35 -12.49
N ARG A 107 2.10 34.11 -13.16
CA ARG A 107 0.67 34.25 -12.80
C ARG A 107 -0.10 32.94 -12.82
N ASN A 108 0.41 31.93 -13.50
CA ASN A 108 -0.24 30.63 -13.66
C ASN A 108 0.32 29.59 -12.68
N THR A 109 1.26 29.98 -11.83
CA THR A 109 1.90 29.07 -10.88
C THR A 109 0.89 28.69 -9.82
N VAL A 110 0.40 27.46 -9.93
CA VAL A 110 -0.56 26.86 -8.99
C VAL A 110 0.11 25.72 -8.24
N GLY A 111 0.10 25.80 -6.91
CA GLY A 111 0.70 24.78 -6.05
C GLY A 111 0.48 25.05 -4.57
N GLY A 112 0.20 24.01 -3.79
CA GLY A 112 0.11 24.11 -2.33
C GLY A 112 -1.07 24.90 -1.76
N ASN A 113 -2.06 25.27 -2.59
CA ASN A 113 -3.20 26.12 -2.20
C ASN A 113 -2.73 27.46 -1.57
N ARG A 114 -1.67 28.05 -2.13
CA ARG A 114 -1.08 29.32 -1.67
C ARG A 114 -1.21 30.40 -2.73
N ASP A 115 -1.19 31.64 -2.28
CA ASP A 115 -1.08 32.81 -3.16
C ASP A 115 0.38 33.00 -3.58
N TRP A 116 0.64 32.89 -4.89
CA TRP A 116 1.97 33.07 -5.48
C TRP A 116 2.19 34.46 -6.04
N ASN A 117 1.17 35.32 -6.06
CA ASN A 117 1.25 36.68 -6.59
C ASN A 117 2.40 37.51 -5.98
N PRO A 118 2.71 37.42 -4.66
CA PRO A 118 3.84 38.18 -4.09
C PRO A 118 5.21 37.80 -4.67
N LEU A 119 5.31 36.65 -5.34
CA LEU A 119 6.54 36.11 -5.91
C LEU A 119 6.50 36.10 -7.45
N GLU A 120 5.52 36.74 -8.10
CA GLU A 120 5.44 36.80 -9.56
C GLU A 120 6.73 37.42 -10.15
N GLY A 121 7.36 36.72 -11.09
CA GLY A 121 8.65 37.10 -11.70
C GLY A 121 9.88 36.61 -10.94
N ALA A 122 9.72 36.03 -9.74
CA ALA A 122 10.82 35.43 -9.00
C ALA A 122 11.23 34.08 -9.62
N ILE A 123 12.51 33.74 -9.51
CA ILE A 123 13.02 32.38 -9.75
C ILE A 123 13.40 31.79 -8.40
N LEU A 124 12.79 30.68 -8.02
CA LEU A 124 13.09 29.98 -6.77
C LEU A 124 13.88 28.70 -7.02
N CYS A 125 14.88 28.41 -6.19
CA CYS A 125 15.46 27.08 -6.13
C CYS A 125 14.44 26.06 -5.58
N GLN A 126 14.68 24.77 -5.81
CA GLN A 126 13.79 23.69 -5.35
C GLN A 126 13.43 23.78 -3.86
N THR A 127 14.40 24.12 -3.01
CA THR A 127 14.19 24.24 -1.56
C THR A 127 13.29 25.42 -1.20
N CYS A 128 13.51 26.59 -1.81
CA CYS A 128 12.67 27.76 -1.57
C CYS A 128 11.25 27.56 -2.13
N TYR A 129 11.14 26.96 -3.33
CA TYR A 129 9.85 26.61 -3.93
C TYR A 129 9.04 25.67 -3.02
N ALA A 130 9.65 24.59 -2.54
CA ALA A 130 8.98 23.64 -1.65
C ALA A 130 8.57 24.30 -0.31
N MET A 131 9.45 25.12 0.26
CA MET A 131 9.16 25.85 1.50
C MET A 131 7.95 26.77 1.33
N TYR A 132 7.93 27.64 0.32
CA TYR A 132 6.80 28.52 0.09
C TYR A 132 5.51 27.76 -0.23
N ARG A 133 5.60 26.70 -1.03
CA ARG A 133 4.45 25.83 -1.34
C ARG A 133 3.84 25.23 -0.07
N ASP A 134 4.68 24.80 0.87
CA ASP A 134 4.23 24.08 2.06
C ASP A 134 3.79 25.05 3.18
N THR A 135 4.56 26.11 3.46
CA THR A 135 4.31 27.04 4.57
C THR A 135 3.57 28.32 4.17
N GLY A 136 3.67 28.74 2.90
CA GLY A 136 3.18 30.04 2.42
C GLY A 136 4.13 31.21 2.71
N THR A 137 5.31 30.98 3.27
CA THR A 137 6.30 32.02 3.59
C THR A 137 7.71 31.55 3.22
N LEU A 138 8.55 32.47 2.71
CA LEU A 138 9.97 32.20 2.48
C LEU A 138 10.85 32.55 3.69
N GLU A 139 10.28 33.21 4.70
CA GLU A 139 10.97 33.58 5.92
C GLU A 139 11.53 32.33 6.61
N ARG A 140 12.85 32.22 6.54
CA ARG A 140 13.58 31.28 7.38
C ARG A 140 13.73 32.00 8.71
N ASN A 141 13.22 31.40 9.78
CA ASN A 141 13.61 31.82 11.12
C ASN A 141 15.14 31.90 11.13
N ASP A 142 15.69 33.08 11.41
CA ASP A 142 17.13 33.36 11.28
C ASP A 142 17.97 32.45 12.23
N ASP A 143 17.31 31.68 13.11
CA ASP A 143 17.86 30.61 13.95
C ASP A 143 17.97 29.23 13.28
N GLY A 144 17.62 29.09 12.00
CA GLY A 144 17.82 27.86 11.22
C GLY A 144 16.72 26.80 11.35
N GLY A 145 15.67 26.94 10.53
CA GLY A 145 14.67 25.88 10.29
C GLY A 145 13.39 25.98 11.12
N PRO A 146 12.35 25.16 10.83
CA PRO A 146 11.26 24.98 11.78
C PRO A 146 11.92 24.56 13.07
N SER A 147 11.71 25.34 14.12
CA SER A 147 12.38 25.17 15.39
C SER A 147 12.18 23.73 15.86
N SER A 148 13.13 22.85 15.54
CA SER A 148 13.50 21.80 16.45
C SER A 148 14.13 22.55 17.60
N VAL A 149 13.30 23.22 18.40
CA VAL A 149 13.61 23.44 19.79
C VAL A 149 13.96 22.04 20.23
N THR A 150 15.24 21.75 20.39
CA THR A 150 15.68 20.58 21.15
C THR A 150 15.00 20.82 22.49
N PRO A 151 13.84 20.19 22.76
CA PRO A 151 13.04 20.59 23.90
C PRO A 151 13.93 20.33 25.09
N SER A 152 14.13 21.36 25.91
CA SER A 152 15.11 21.39 26.99
C SER A 152 15.04 20.09 27.80
N SER A 153 15.90 19.14 27.41
CA SER A 153 16.31 17.85 27.97
C SER A 153 15.30 16.89 28.63
N SER A 154 14.04 17.24 28.86
CA SER A 154 13.20 16.50 29.82
C SER A 154 12.06 15.69 29.22
N SER A 155 11.84 15.70 27.89
CA SER A 155 10.82 14.84 27.28
C SER A 155 11.17 14.45 25.84
N GLY A 156 12.36 13.87 25.64
CA GLY A 156 12.79 13.23 24.38
C GLY A 156 12.00 11.96 24.02
N ARG A 157 10.66 11.98 24.20
CA ARG A 157 9.77 10.89 23.84
C ARG A 157 8.50 11.41 23.18
N CYS A 158 8.00 10.68 22.21
CA CYS A 158 6.70 10.90 21.61
C CYS A 158 5.61 10.68 22.67
N MET A 159 4.75 11.69 22.89
CA MET A 159 3.63 11.66 23.82
C MET A 159 2.39 10.95 23.26
N TYR A 160 2.37 10.65 21.95
CA TYR A 160 1.26 9.90 21.36
C TYR A 160 1.28 8.45 21.89
N ALA A 161 0.21 8.07 22.61
CA ALA A 161 0.07 6.75 23.24
C ALA A 161 0.22 5.58 22.25
N GLY A 162 -0.17 5.77 20.98
CA GLY A 162 -0.03 4.77 19.91
C GLY A 162 1.33 4.76 19.20
N CYS A 163 2.38 5.36 19.77
CA CYS A 163 3.70 5.38 19.16
C CYS A 163 4.54 4.15 19.52
N ASN A 164 4.86 3.29 18.54
CA ASN A 164 5.63 2.06 18.77
C ASN A 164 7.08 2.29 19.23
N ARG A 165 7.62 3.49 18.99
CA ARG A 165 9.02 3.84 19.24
C ARG A 165 9.07 5.28 19.76
N PRO A 166 8.61 5.51 21.00
CA PRO A 166 8.45 6.86 21.50
C PRO A 166 9.80 7.55 21.67
N THR A 167 10.89 6.82 21.96
CA THR A 167 12.22 7.38 22.27
C THR A 167 13.24 7.27 21.13
N GLU A 168 13.00 6.45 20.09
CA GLU A 168 14.02 6.16 19.07
C GLU A 168 14.10 7.20 17.93
N SER A 169 13.32 8.28 18.02
CA SER A 169 13.34 9.28 16.95
C SER A 169 14.48 10.27 17.14
N LEU A 170 15.20 10.58 16.06
CA LEU A 170 16.20 11.64 16.05
C LEU A 170 15.59 13.04 16.13
N HIS A 171 14.29 13.18 15.80
CA HIS A 171 13.61 14.47 15.79
C HIS A 171 12.25 14.36 16.46
N PHE A 172 11.99 15.32 17.33
CA PHE A 172 10.74 15.52 18.03
C PHE A 172 10.19 16.90 17.68
N TYR A 173 8.88 16.96 17.49
CA TYR A 173 8.14 18.16 17.12
C TYR A 173 7.16 18.44 18.26
N GLN A 174 7.36 19.56 18.95
CA GLN A 174 6.37 20.06 19.89
C GLN A 174 5.26 20.72 19.08
N ILE A 175 4.02 20.33 19.37
CA ILE A 175 2.85 20.93 18.75
C ILE A 175 2.38 22.07 19.65
N ASP A 176 2.36 23.27 19.11
CA ASP A 176 1.88 24.49 19.75
C ASP A 176 0.63 25.03 19.02
N GLU A 177 0.02 26.07 19.59
CA GLU A 177 -1.14 26.77 19.00
C GLU A 177 -0.84 27.31 17.58
N MET A 178 0.44 27.54 17.28
CA MET A 178 0.90 28.12 16.02
C MET A 178 1.24 27.07 14.95
N THR A 179 1.18 25.78 15.29
CA THR A 179 1.54 24.69 14.38
C THR A 179 0.51 24.58 13.25
N LYS A 180 0.87 25.13 12.08
CA LYS A 180 0.03 25.13 10.86
C LYS A 180 0.72 24.34 9.75
N GLY A 181 0.79 23.01 9.92
CA GLY A 181 1.36 22.10 8.92
C GLY A 181 0.29 21.32 8.14
N GLY A 182 0.42 21.22 6.82
CA GLY A 182 -0.37 20.27 6.00
C GLY A 182 -1.87 20.57 5.86
N GLY A 183 -2.32 21.78 6.23
CA GLY A 183 -3.74 22.15 6.13
C GLY A 183 -4.66 21.32 7.05
N LYS A 184 -4.12 20.79 8.15
CA LYS A 184 -4.88 20.02 9.16
C LYS A 184 -5.06 20.86 10.42
N ASP A 185 -6.12 20.57 11.16
CA ASP A 185 -6.32 21.12 12.50
C ASP A 185 -5.41 20.37 13.48
N TRP A 186 -4.58 21.07 14.24
CA TRP A 186 -3.65 20.49 15.22
C TRP A 186 -4.13 20.67 16.67
N LYS A 187 -5.30 21.29 16.87
CA LYS A 187 -5.80 21.70 18.19
C LYS A 187 -5.90 20.54 19.20
N CYS A 188 -6.28 19.35 18.75
CA CYS A 188 -6.37 18.17 19.62
C CYS A 188 -5.00 17.61 20.08
N LEU A 189 -3.91 18.10 19.49
CA LEU A 189 -2.53 17.68 19.77
C LEU A 189 -1.70 18.79 20.39
N GLU A 190 -2.30 19.94 20.68
CA GLU A 190 -1.62 21.07 21.30
C GLU A 190 -0.98 20.64 22.64
N GLY A 191 0.28 21.05 22.84
CA GLY A 191 1.09 20.64 24.00
C GLY A 191 1.71 19.24 23.89
N CYS A 192 1.37 18.44 22.87
CA CYS A 192 1.99 17.14 22.67
C CYS A 192 3.34 17.24 21.96
N VAL A 193 4.26 16.34 22.30
CA VAL A 193 5.50 16.12 21.55
C VAL A 193 5.36 14.89 20.67
N LEU A 194 5.53 15.05 19.35
CA LEU A 194 5.44 13.96 18.38
C LEU A 194 6.81 13.62 17.80
N CYS A 195 7.11 12.33 17.65
CA CYS A 195 8.27 11.94 16.84
C CYS A 195 8.05 12.27 15.35
N LYS A 196 9.13 12.36 14.57
CA LYS A 196 9.08 12.64 13.12
C LYS A 196 8.07 11.78 12.35
N ALA A 197 7.98 10.50 12.69
CA ALA A 197 7.06 9.57 12.04
C ALA A 197 5.58 9.86 12.35
N CYS A 198 5.26 10.16 13.62
CA CYS A 198 3.92 10.54 14.04
C CYS A 198 3.54 11.92 13.47
N TYR A 199 4.44 12.90 13.58
CA TYR A 199 4.24 14.25 13.02
C TYR A 199 3.92 14.20 11.53
N SER A 200 4.77 13.53 10.73
CA SER A 200 4.57 13.42 9.28
C SER A 200 3.25 12.73 8.95
N ARG A 201 2.90 11.67 9.69
CA ARG A 201 1.62 10.98 9.50
C ARG A 201 0.43 11.90 9.73
N TYR A 202 0.42 12.64 10.85
CA TYR A 202 -0.68 13.54 11.13
C TYR A 202 -0.77 14.66 10.10
N ARG A 203 0.37 15.26 9.75
CA ARG A 203 0.45 16.28 8.71
C ARG A 203 -0.14 15.80 7.38
N ASP A 204 0.20 14.58 6.97
CA ASP A 204 -0.19 14.06 5.66
C ASP A 204 -1.63 13.49 5.66
N ARG A 205 -2.10 12.91 6.78
CA ARG A 205 -3.41 12.20 6.85
C ARG A 205 -4.48 12.91 7.67
N GLY A 206 -4.10 13.83 8.56
CA GLY A 206 -4.99 14.44 9.55
C GLY A 206 -5.32 13.55 10.76
N THR A 207 -4.80 12.32 10.83
CA THR A 207 -5.03 11.42 11.96
C THR A 207 -3.73 10.73 12.40
N LEU A 208 -3.54 10.62 13.71
CA LEU A 208 -2.38 9.93 14.30
C LEU A 208 -2.60 8.44 14.42
N GLU A 209 -3.88 8.01 14.33
CA GLU A 209 -4.26 6.61 14.26
C GLU A 209 -3.36 5.92 13.25
N ARG A 210 -2.43 5.13 13.80
CA ARG A 210 -1.81 4.10 13.00
C ARG A 210 -3.00 3.26 12.62
N SER A 211 -3.39 3.29 11.34
CA SER A 211 -4.32 2.33 10.78
C SER A 211 -3.97 1.00 11.42
N PHE A 212 -4.80 0.55 12.37
CA PHE A 212 -4.43 -0.44 13.40
C PHE A 212 -4.11 -1.81 12.80
N TYR A 213 -4.25 -1.92 11.47
CA TYR A 213 -3.74 -2.96 10.58
C TYR A 213 -2.23 -3.26 10.67
N ASN A 214 -1.45 -2.52 11.46
CA ASN A 214 -0.04 -2.87 11.71
C ASN A 214 0.21 -3.21 13.18
N ASN A 215 0.08 -4.51 13.47
CA ASN A 215 0.86 -5.23 14.49
C ASN A 215 0.57 -4.93 15.96
N LYS A 216 -0.69 -5.11 16.42
CA LYS A 216 -0.77 -6.06 17.53
C LYS A 216 -0.55 -7.41 16.87
N ARG A 217 0.67 -7.96 16.96
CA ARG A 217 0.89 -9.38 16.67
C ARG A 217 -0.10 -10.08 17.60
N PHE A 218 -1.25 -10.50 17.08
CA PHE A 218 -2.06 -11.48 17.77
C PHE A 218 -1.10 -12.60 18.14
N GLN A 219 -1.14 -13.03 19.40
CA GLN A 219 -0.35 -14.16 19.84
C GLN A 219 -0.60 -15.28 18.84
N GLU A 220 0.47 -16.00 18.49
CA GLU A 220 0.50 -16.93 17.35
C GLU A 220 -0.64 -17.97 17.41
N THR A 221 -1.13 -18.26 18.61
CA THR A 221 -2.28 -19.12 18.91
C THR A 221 -3.65 -18.61 18.47
N HIS A 222 -3.79 -17.32 18.13
CA HIS A 222 -5.06 -16.70 17.72
C HIS A 222 -5.04 -16.12 16.31
N ARG A 223 -4.19 -16.64 15.41
CA ARG A 223 -4.05 -16.15 14.02
C ARG A 223 -4.84 -16.97 13.00
N SER A 224 -6.09 -17.27 13.28
CA SER A 224 -7.01 -17.86 12.30
C SER A 224 -8.10 -16.86 11.93
N CYS A 225 -8.40 -16.75 10.64
CA CYS A 225 -9.55 -16.01 10.15
C CYS A 225 -10.83 -16.68 10.67
N SER A 226 -11.70 -15.95 11.35
CA SER A 226 -12.99 -16.42 11.86
C SER A 226 -14.07 -16.57 10.77
N ASN A 227 -13.71 -16.38 9.50
CA ASN A 227 -14.64 -16.60 8.39
C ASN A 227 -14.54 -18.06 7.93
N ASP A 228 -15.63 -18.82 8.08
CA ASP A 228 -15.67 -20.25 7.73
C ASP A 228 -15.38 -20.50 6.24
N SER A 229 -15.76 -19.56 5.37
CA SER A 229 -15.50 -19.59 3.93
C SER A 229 -14.08 -19.13 3.55
N CYS A 230 -13.14 -18.96 4.50
CA CYS A 230 -11.78 -18.56 4.21
C CYS A 230 -10.93 -19.76 3.75
N ASP A 231 -10.38 -19.69 2.54
CA ASP A 231 -9.50 -20.72 1.96
C ASP A 231 -8.15 -20.85 2.67
N ARG A 232 -7.71 -19.77 3.34
CA ARG A 232 -6.39 -19.65 3.95
C ARG A 232 -6.47 -18.92 5.29
N PRO A 233 -7.11 -19.52 6.31
CA PRO A 233 -7.38 -18.83 7.56
C PRO A 233 -6.10 -18.45 8.32
N ASN A 234 -4.99 -19.17 8.10
CA ASN A 234 -3.74 -19.00 8.86
C ASN A 234 -2.59 -18.35 8.05
N GLU A 235 -2.73 -18.18 6.73
CA GLU A 235 -1.60 -17.72 5.88
C GLU A 235 -1.47 -16.19 5.80
N SER A 236 -2.41 -15.45 6.39
CA SER A 236 -2.41 -14.00 6.28
C SER A 236 -1.34 -13.36 7.17
N VAL A 237 -0.60 -12.42 6.60
CA VAL A 237 0.39 -11.63 7.34
C VAL A 237 -0.29 -10.62 8.28
N CYS A 238 -1.56 -10.29 8.02
CA CYS A 238 -2.33 -9.31 8.76
C CYS A 238 -3.72 -9.82 9.10
N PHE A 239 -4.14 -9.59 10.34
CA PHE A 239 -5.48 -9.88 10.85
C PHE A 239 -6.08 -8.63 11.46
N VAL A 240 -7.39 -8.48 11.31
CA VAL A 240 -8.16 -7.32 11.74
C VAL A 240 -9.28 -7.82 12.62
N ARG A 241 -9.30 -7.39 13.88
CA ARG A 241 -10.48 -7.56 14.72
C ARG A 241 -11.45 -6.46 14.37
N VAL A 242 -12.67 -6.82 14.06
CA VAL A 242 -13.75 -5.86 13.81
C VAL A 242 -14.37 -5.54 15.16
N ASP A 243 -14.18 -4.32 15.64
CA ASP A 243 -14.80 -3.84 16.88
C ASP A 243 -16.18 -3.23 16.59
N ALA A 244 -17.05 -3.13 17.61
CA ALA A 244 -18.39 -2.53 17.49
C ALA A 244 -18.38 -1.08 16.98
N SER A 245 -17.25 -0.37 17.12
CA SER A 245 -17.05 1.00 16.63
C SER A 245 -16.56 1.08 15.18
N HIS A 246 -16.41 -0.05 14.48
CA HIS A 246 -15.86 -0.04 13.13
C HIS A 246 -16.86 0.52 12.11
N THR A 247 -16.59 1.72 11.60
CA THR A 247 -17.47 2.45 10.66
C THR A 247 -16.88 2.59 9.24
N GLY A 248 -15.88 1.77 8.91
CA GLY A 248 -15.14 1.90 7.65
C GLY A 248 -15.97 1.53 6.41
N GLY A 249 -16.01 2.42 5.41
CA GLY A 249 -16.50 2.07 4.06
C GLY A 249 -18.02 2.08 3.87
N GLY A 250 -18.79 2.65 4.80
CA GLY A 250 -20.25 2.82 4.64
C GLY A 250 -21.03 1.49 4.59
N ARG A 251 -20.46 0.43 5.17
CA ARG A 251 -21.09 -0.89 5.31
C ARG A 251 -21.49 -1.11 6.76
N ASP A 252 -22.52 -1.92 6.96
CA ASP A 252 -22.84 -2.46 8.28
C ASP A 252 -21.78 -3.50 8.64
N TRP A 253 -21.11 -3.37 9.79
CA TRP A 253 -20.11 -4.31 10.28
C TRP A 253 -20.65 -5.19 11.42
N SER A 254 -21.90 -4.97 11.85
CA SER A 254 -22.53 -5.65 12.98
C SER A 254 -22.40 -7.18 12.94
N PRO A 255 -22.58 -7.86 11.78
CA PRO A 255 -22.44 -9.33 11.71
C PRO A 255 -21.00 -9.86 11.92
N LEU A 256 -20.02 -8.95 11.89
CA LEU A 256 -18.60 -9.26 11.99
C LEU A 256 -17.97 -8.74 13.27
N VAL A 257 -18.73 -8.06 14.13
CA VAL A 257 -18.24 -7.57 15.41
C VAL A 257 -17.64 -8.73 16.22
N GLU A 258 -16.47 -8.47 16.81
CA GLU A 258 -15.58 -9.39 17.49
C GLU A 258 -14.88 -10.47 16.64
N LYS A 259 -15.26 -10.64 15.36
CA LYS A 259 -14.59 -11.59 14.47
C LYS A 259 -13.19 -11.09 14.09
N LEU A 260 -12.27 -12.05 13.96
CA LEU A 260 -10.92 -11.79 13.48
C LEU A 260 -10.83 -12.16 12.00
N LEU A 261 -10.69 -11.17 11.12
CA LEU A 261 -10.64 -11.39 9.69
C LEU A 261 -9.21 -11.27 9.18
N CYS A 262 -8.79 -12.19 8.31
CA CYS A 262 -7.58 -11.97 7.52
C CYS A 262 -7.75 -10.73 6.63
N TRP A 263 -6.63 -10.09 6.24
CA TRP A 263 -6.67 -8.89 5.43
C TRP A 263 -7.49 -9.05 4.15
N ARG A 264 -7.42 -10.22 3.49
CA ARG A 264 -8.17 -10.53 2.26
C ARG A 264 -9.69 -10.51 2.51
N CYS A 265 -10.15 -11.23 3.55
CA CYS A 265 -11.56 -11.24 3.95
C CYS A 265 -12.05 -9.84 4.38
N PHE A 266 -11.24 -9.13 5.17
CA PHE A 266 -11.55 -7.76 5.60
C PHE A 266 -11.73 -6.82 4.40
N THR A 267 -10.80 -6.84 3.44
CA THR A 267 -10.90 -6.00 2.23
C THR A 267 -12.06 -6.39 1.35
N ARG A 268 -12.37 -7.69 1.21
CA ARG A 268 -13.52 -8.15 0.43
C ARG A 268 -14.81 -7.61 1.04
N TYR A 269 -15.00 -7.77 2.36
CA TYR A 269 -16.19 -7.26 3.02
C TYR A 269 -16.31 -5.74 2.88
N LYS A 270 -15.21 -5.02 3.05
CA LYS A 270 -15.18 -3.56 2.87
C LYS A 270 -15.62 -3.14 1.46
N GLN A 271 -15.22 -3.87 0.43
CA GLN A 271 -15.55 -3.56 -0.96
C GLN A 271 -16.98 -3.99 -1.33
N HIS A 272 -17.36 -5.23 -0.99
CA HIS A 272 -18.56 -5.87 -1.49
C HIS A 272 -19.72 -5.90 -0.48
N GLY A 273 -19.46 -5.64 0.80
CA GLY A 273 -20.44 -5.81 1.89
C GLY A 273 -20.76 -7.26 2.21
N SER A 274 -20.02 -8.22 1.64
CA SER A 274 -20.18 -9.65 1.86
C SER A 274 -18.83 -10.36 1.90
N LEU A 275 -18.73 -11.40 2.73
CA LEU A 275 -17.56 -12.30 2.77
C LEU A 275 -17.68 -13.43 1.75
N GLU A 276 -18.90 -13.74 1.34
CA GLU A 276 -19.18 -14.75 0.34
C GLU A 276 -18.59 -14.33 -1.01
N PRO A 277 -17.84 -15.22 -1.69
CA PRO A 277 -17.37 -14.94 -3.03
C PRO A 277 -18.56 -14.69 -3.94
N THR A 278 -18.48 -13.66 -4.78
CA THR A 278 -19.47 -13.42 -5.82
C THR A 278 -19.50 -14.59 -6.81
N GLU A 279 -20.63 -14.83 -7.48
CA GLU A 279 -20.72 -15.86 -8.53
C GLU A 279 -19.65 -15.68 -9.62
N ALA A 280 -19.28 -14.43 -9.92
CA ALA A 280 -18.16 -14.10 -10.82
C ALA A 280 -16.80 -14.56 -10.27
N GLU A 281 -16.53 -14.36 -8.98
CA GLU A 281 -15.31 -14.87 -8.33
C GLU A 281 -15.29 -16.40 -8.25
N LYS A 282 -16.44 -17.04 -7.97
CA LYS A 282 -16.57 -18.50 -8.00
C LYS A 282 -16.30 -19.06 -9.39
N ALA A 283 -16.89 -18.45 -10.43
CA ALA A 283 -16.68 -18.82 -11.82
C ALA A 283 -15.21 -18.64 -12.22
N LYS A 284 -14.57 -17.54 -11.81
CA LYS A 284 -13.14 -17.32 -12.04
C LYS A 284 -12.29 -18.36 -11.32
N ALA A 285 -12.53 -18.63 -10.04
CA ALA A 285 -11.80 -19.64 -9.30
C ALA A 285 -11.97 -21.05 -9.89
N ALA A 286 -13.17 -21.37 -10.40
CA ALA A 286 -13.44 -22.61 -11.13
C ALA A 286 -12.69 -22.68 -12.46
N ALA A 287 -12.61 -21.56 -13.20
CA ALA A 287 -11.84 -21.46 -14.43
C ALA A 287 -10.33 -21.61 -14.17
N ASP A 288 -9.78 -20.89 -13.19
CA ASP A 288 -8.38 -21.00 -12.78
C ASP A 288 -8.05 -22.43 -12.31
N LYS A 289 -8.98 -23.09 -11.61
CA LYS A 289 -8.83 -24.50 -11.19
C LYS A 289 -8.91 -25.47 -12.37
N ALA A 290 -9.78 -25.22 -13.35
CA ALA A 290 -9.87 -26.01 -14.56
C ALA A 290 -8.61 -25.85 -15.43
N GLU A 291 -8.05 -24.64 -15.51
CA GLU A 291 -6.78 -24.35 -16.18
C GLU A 291 -5.61 -25.03 -15.46
N ALA A 292 -5.55 -24.95 -14.13
CA ALA A 292 -4.55 -25.67 -13.34
C ALA A 292 -4.68 -27.21 -13.44
N ALA A 293 -5.90 -27.73 -13.61
CA ALA A 293 -6.13 -29.15 -13.89
C ALA A 293 -5.77 -29.54 -15.33
N ALA A 294 -5.82 -28.57 -16.26
CA ALA A 294 -5.38 -28.72 -17.63
C ALA A 294 -3.87 -28.49 -17.81
N GLU A 295 -3.15 -28.06 -16.76
CA GLU A 295 -1.69 -27.97 -16.83
C GLU A 295 -1.13 -29.37 -17.19
N PRO A 296 -0.31 -29.47 -18.23
CA PRO A 296 0.30 -30.73 -18.63
C PRO A 296 1.08 -31.27 -17.44
N LYS A 297 0.83 -32.54 -17.08
CA LYS A 297 1.53 -33.27 -16.02
C LYS A 297 3.02 -32.91 -16.09
N LYS A 298 3.56 -32.36 -15.00
CA LYS A 298 4.95 -31.93 -14.89
C LYS A 298 5.83 -32.97 -15.56
N ALA A 299 6.51 -32.58 -16.62
CA ALA A 299 7.41 -33.49 -17.32
C ALA A 299 8.45 -34.01 -16.31
N GLU A 300 8.50 -35.33 -16.14
CA GLU A 300 9.29 -35.98 -15.10
C GLU A 300 10.74 -36.23 -15.53
N ARG A 301 11.07 -35.88 -16.79
CA ARG A 301 12.35 -36.24 -17.40
C ARG A 301 12.86 -35.15 -18.34
N CYS A 302 14.17 -34.92 -18.29
CA CYS A 302 14.90 -34.10 -19.25
C CYS A 302 14.98 -34.83 -20.59
N GLU A 303 14.52 -34.19 -21.65
CA GLU A 303 14.49 -34.74 -23.02
C GLU A 303 15.80 -34.52 -23.77
N PHE A 304 16.76 -33.78 -23.21
CA PHE A 304 18.07 -33.64 -23.82
C PHE A 304 18.85 -34.97 -23.75
N GLU A 305 19.12 -35.58 -24.92
CA GLU A 305 19.78 -36.88 -25.06
C GLU A 305 21.16 -36.98 -24.38
N GLY A 306 21.83 -35.85 -24.11
CA GLY A 306 23.13 -35.80 -23.44
C GLY A 306 23.06 -35.49 -21.95
N CYS A 307 21.88 -35.54 -21.32
CA CYS A 307 21.74 -35.22 -19.90
C CYS A 307 22.24 -36.36 -19.01
N ASP A 308 23.19 -36.07 -18.10
CA ASP A 308 23.73 -37.07 -17.18
C ASP A 308 22.71 -37.55 -16.13
N LYS A 309 21.71 -36.73 -15.81
CA LYS A 309 20.71 -36.98 -14.77
C LYS A 309 19.33 -36.53 -15.27
N PRO A 310 18.70 -37.29 -16.18
CA PRO A 310 17.48 -36.83 -16.82
C PRO A 310 16.29 -36.82 -15.87
N ASP A 311 16.28 -37.64 -14.82
CA ASP A 311 15.12 -37.79 -13.91
C ASP A 311 15.27 -36.98 -12.61
N VAL A 312 16.30 -36.13 -12.49
CA VAL A 312 16.61 -35.41 -11.24
C VAL A 312 16.58 -33.90 -11.43
N GLY A 313 15.77 -33.23 -10.63
CA GLY A 313 15.81 -31.78 -10.43
C GLY A 313 14.51 -31.06 -10.81
N LYS A 314 14.61 -29.74 -10.92
CA LYS A 314 13.52 -28.90 -11.44
C LYS A 314 13.55 -28.95 -12.97
N PHE A 315 12.38 -29.13 -13.58
CA PHE A 315 12.22 -29.16 -15.03
C PHE A 315 11.65 -27.85 -15.55
N HIS A 316 12.08 -27.46 -16.74
CA HIS A 316 11.63 -26.28 -17.46
C HIS A 316 11.15 -26.71 -18.84
N LEU A 317 9.88 -26.41 -19.16
CA LEU A 317 9.35 -26.55 -20.50
C LEU A 317 9.85 -25.37 -21.33
N VAL A 318 10.53 -25.64 -22.44
CA VAL A 318 10.91 -24.62 -23.40
C VAL A 318 9.77 -24.48 -24.40
N ASP A 319 9.07 -23.36 -24.37
CA ASP A 319 8.02 -23.05 -25.34
C ASP A 319 8.55 -22.19 -26.49
N ALA A 320 7.70 -21.95 -27.50
CA ALA A 320 8.03 -21.10 -28.65
C ALA A 320 8.30 -19.62 -28.28
N TYR A 321 7.95 -19.21 -27.05
CA TYR A 321 8.06 -17.84 -26.56
C TYR A 321 9.21 -17.66 -25.55
N THR A 322 9.97 -18.71 -25.28
CA THR A 322 11.04 -18.68 -24.28
C THR A 322 12.19 -17.80 -24.77
N GLN A 323 12.35 -16.62 -24.17
CA GLN A 323 13.39 -15.63 -24.53
C GLN A 323 14.52 -15.51 -23.50
N ALA A 324 14.73 -16.53 -22.67
CA ALA A 324 15.69 -16.44 -21.58
C ALA A 324 17.14 -16.29 -22.09
N GLY A 325 17.85 -15.26 -21.61
CA GLY A 325 19.28 -15.08 -21.89
C GLY A 325 19.63 -14.57 -23.28
N GLY A 326 18.67 -14.06 -24.06
CA GLY A 326 18.94 -13.48 -25.39
C GLY A 326 19.46 -14.50 -26.42
N ARG A 327 19.10 -15.77 -26.26
CA ARG A 327 19.46 -16.87 -27.17
C ARG A 327 18.23 -17.32 -27.97
N ASP A 328 18.48 -17.95 -29.11
CA ASP A 328 17.44 -18.61 -29.89
C ASP A 328 17.16 -20.00 -29.28
N TRP A 329 15.93 -20.21 -28.83
CA TRP A 329 15.45 -21.47 -28.23
C TRP A 329 14.64 -22.31 -29.21
N SER A 330 14.50 -21.86 -30.46
CA SER A 330 13.59 -22.47 -31.45
C SER A 330 13.89 -23.94 -31.72
N SER A 331 15.15 -24.37 -31.65
CA SER A 331 15.55 -25.78 -31.81
C SER A 331 15.18 -26.68 -30.62
N LEU A 332 14.80 -26.08 -29.49
CA LEU A 332 14.43 -26.77 -28.24
C LEU A 332 12.95 -26.51 -27.89
N ALA A 333 12.19 -25.82 -28.75
CA ALA A 333 10.78 -25.53 -28.51
C ALA A 333 9.96 -26.82 -28.45
N GLY A 334 9.16 -26.97 -27.39
CA GLY A 334 8.44 -28.18 -27.04
C GLY A 334 9.22 -29.13 -26.13
N SER A 335 10.53 -28.91 -25.92
CA SER A 335 11.33 -29.82 -25.12
C SER A 335 11.34 -29.49 -23.63
N THR A 336 11.39 -30.52 -22.80
CA THR A 336 11.60 -30.38 -21.35
C THR A 336 13.08 -30.51 -21.00
N LEU A 337 13.65 -29.50 -20.34
CA LEU A 337 15.03 -29.52 -19.86
C LEU A 337 15.10 -29.52 -18.33
N CYS A 338 16.00 -30.30 -17.74
CA CYS A 338 16.34 -30.12 -16.33
C CYS A 338 17.06 -28.78 -16.12
N ASP A 339 17.02 -28.26 -14.89
CA ASP A 339 17.60 -26.96 -14.54
C ASP A 339 19.06 -26.81 -14.97
N ALA A 340 19.88 -27.86 -14.80
CA ALA A 340 21.27 -27.83 -15.22
C ALA A 340 21.43 -27.66 -16.75
N CYS A 341 20.63 -28.36 -17.56
CA CYS A 341 20.66 -28.23 -19.02
C CYS A 341 20.11 -26.86 -19.44
N TYR A 342 19.01 -26.43 -18.83
CA TYR A 342 18.41 -25.12 -19.09
C TYR A 342 19.40 -23.98 -18.84
N GLN A 343 20.07 -23.95 -17.67
CA GLN A 343 21.07 -22.92 -17.36
C GLN A 343 22.28 -23.00 -18.29
N ARG A 344 22.74 -24.21 -18.65
CA ARG A 344 23.86 -24.38 -19.59
C ARG A 344 23.53 -23.81 -20.97
N PHE A 345 22.34 -24.09 -21.50
CA PHE A 345 21.90 -23.52 -22.78
C PHE A 345 21.73 -22.01 -22.69
N LYS A 346 21.09 -21.51 -21.62
CA LYS A 346 20.92 -20.08 -21.37
C LYS A 346 22.25 -19.31 -21.39
N LEU A 347 23.30 -19.87 -20.80
CA LEU A 347 24.63 -19.24 -20.74
C LEU A 347 25.39 -19.38 -22.07
N ARG A 348 25.44 -20.58 -22.64
CA ARG A 348 26.34 -20.89 -23.78
C ARG A 348 25.67 -20.83 -25.16
N GLY A 349 24.34 -20.80 -25.22
CA GLY A 349 23.57 -20.91 -26.45
C GLY A 349 23.67 -22.27 -27.14
N ARG A 350 24.25 -23.28 -26.48
CA ARG A 350 24.39 -24.64 -27.00
C ARG A 350 24.47 -25.66 -25.88
N LEU A 351 23.90 -26.84 -26.13
CA LEU A 351 24.02 -28.02 -25.28
C LEU A 351 25.00 -28.98 -25.94
N ASP A 352 26.27 -28.88 -25.57
CA ASP A 352 27.29 -29.82 -26.03
C ASP A 352 27.06 -31.18 -25.37
N ARG A 353 27.03 -32.27 -26.16
CA ARG A 353 27.06 -33.64 -25.62
C ARG A 353 28.36 -33.79 -24.84
N THR A 354 28.28 -33.86 -23.51
CA THR A 354 29.38 -34.38 -22.71
C THR A 354 29.53 -35.84 -23.12
N LYS A 355 30.49 -36.14 -24.01
CA LYS A 355 30.95 -37.51 -24.20
C LYS A 355 31.31 -38.00 -22.82
N LYS A 356 30.50 -38.90 -22.25
CA LYS A 356 30.86 -39.68 -21.06
C LYS A 356 32.24 -40.20 -21.37
N GLY A 357 33.26 -39.70 -20.66
CA GLY A 357 34.64 -39.97 -20.96
C GLY A 357 34.78 -41.47 -21.10
N GLY A 358 35.10 -41.94 -22.31
CA GLY A 358 35.71 -43.24 -22.46
C GLY A 358 36.91 -43.18 -21.55
N GLY A 359 36.90 -44.01 -20.50
CA GLY A 359 38.03 -44.12 -19.60
C GLY A 359 39.28 -44.28 -20.44
N LEU A 360 40.32 -43.52 -20.11
CA LEU A 360 41.66 -44.02 -20.36
C LEU A 360 41.75 -45.34 -19.59
N GLU A 361 41.57 -46.46 -20.30
CA GLU A 361 42.23 -47.70 -19.93
C GLU A 361 43.73 -47.40 -20.12
N GLU A 362 44.44 -47.31 -19.01
CA GLU A 362 45.91 -47.37 -18.93
C GLU A 362 46.32 -48.73 -18.39
#